data_AF-A0AAJ2A7H6-F1
#
_entry.id   AF-A0AAJ2A7H6-F1
#
_cell.length_a   1.000
_cell.length_b   1.000
_cell.length_c   1.000
_cell.angle_alpha   90.00
_cell.angle_beta   90.00
_cell.angle_gamma   90.00
#
_symmetry.space_group_name_H-M   'P 1'
#
loop_
_entity.id
_entity.type
_entity.pdbx_description
1 polymer ?
#
loop_
_entity_poly.entity_id
_entity_poly.type
_entity_poly.pdbx_seq_one_letter_code
_entity_poly.pdbx_strand_id
1 'polypeptide(L)'
;MPIFAAASNAEEQIFNEVVHLLVRQRDASVSGALIELKAQLEAIYQRKMKDVVACQMGLGLANLGLGDHAEAFRLIANAQKIAPGVDYVVGNAIVAFVNMGYFEDALKLANTAVVRFEGDQLVLRAATLALESTLHFEEASQSIDNLLKFAPDANMQASLVARQALLAQLAARGKHDGFDGDSLMARAQCAVECLKRSGKQIFSIDLRGVHVNSVALELSIDASPQECAELNYVVAEALFDNFEDATAVDLVTFSVRSFVGASPLSTFADSRVIA
;
A
#
# COMPACT_ATOMS: atom_id res chain seq x y z
N MET A 1 16.16 -23.98 -36.29
CA MET A 1 16.06 -24.20 -34.84
C MET A 1 15.79 -22.85 -34.20
N PRO A 2 14.55 -22.51 -33.82
CA PRO A 2 14.30 -21.34 -32.99
C PRO A 2 14.23 -21.78 -31.52
N ILE A 3 15.12 -21.23 -30.72
CA ILE A 3 15.08 -21.23 -29.25
C ILE A 3 14.47 -19.87 -28.87
N PHE A 4 13.64 -19.86 -27.82
CA PHE A 4 12.87 -18.74 -27.23
C PHE A 4 11.46 -18.49 -27.80
N ALA A 5 10.44 -19.00 -27.10
CA ALA A 5 9.20 -18.27 -26.76
C ALA A 5 8.21 -19.15 -25.95
N ALA A 6 7.69 -18.57 -24.87
CA ALA A 6 6.41 -18.82 -24.21
C ALA A 6 6.15 -20.17 -23.48
N ALA A 7 6.52 -20.20 -22.21
CA ALA A 7 5.62 -20.67 -21.16
C ALA A 7 5.91 -19.85 -19.90
N SER A 8 5.13 -18.79 -19.63
CA SER A 8 5.03 -18.30 -18.25
C SER A 8 4.51 -19.46 -17.41
N ASN A 9 5.11 -19.72 -16.26
CA ASN A 9 4.60 -20.78 -15.38
C ASN A 9 3.15 -20.39 -14.98
N ALA A 10 2.27 -21.38 -14.78
CA ALA A 10 0.87 -21.12 -14.46
C ALA A 10 0.71 -20.28 -13.19
N GLU A 11 1.68 -20.37 -12.27
CA GLU A 11 1.72 -19.66 -11.00
C GLU A 11 1.90 -18.15 -11.19
N GLU A 12 2.82 -17.74 -12.06
CA GLU A 12 3.11 -16.36 -12.44
C GLU A 12 1.92 -15.77 -13.20
N GLN A 13 1.30 -16.54 -14.09
CA GLN A 13 0.10 -16.06 -14.79
C GLN A 13 -1.05 -15.76 -13.80
N ILE A 14 -1.30 -16.68 -12.85
CA ILE A 14 -2.34 -16.47 -11.85
C ILE A 14 -1.96 -15.34 -10.88
N PHE A 15 -0.69 -15.25 -10.47
CA PHE A 15 -0.18 -14.14 -9.66
C PHE A 15 -0.42 -12.78 -10.34
N ASN A 16 -0.06 -12.65 -11.62
CA ASN A 16 -0.27 -11.43 -12.39
C ASN A 16 -1.77 -11.08 -12.49
N GLU A 17 -2.63 -12.08 -12.66
CA GLU A 17 -4.08 -11.85 -12.70
C GLU A 17 -4.63 -11.40 -11.34
N VAL A 18 -4.14 -11.97 -10.23
CA VAL A 18 -4.50 -11.50 -8.88
C VAL A 18 -4.10 -10.04 -8.71
N VAL A 19 -2.88 -9.67 -9.07
CA VAL A 19 -2.40 -8.28 -9.03
C VAL A 19 -3.29 -7.37 -9.88
N HIS A 20 -3.61 -7.78 -11.11
CA HIS A 20 -4.48 -7.03 -12.01
C HIS A 20 -5.89 -6.84 -11.43
N LEU A 21 -6.44 -7.83 -10.72
CA LEU A 21 -7.74 -7.70 -10.05
C LEU A 21 -7.69 -6.75 -8.85
N LEU A 22 -6.57 -6.67 -8.13
CA LEU A 22 -6.41 -5.73 -7.01
C LEU A 22 -6.36 -4.27 -7.47
N VAL A 23 -5.89 -4.01 -8.69
CA VAL A 23 -5.91 -2.67 -9.30
C VAL A 23 -7.21 -2.37 -10.06
N ARG A 24 -8.24 -3.21 -9.95
CA ARG A 24 -9.57 -2.96 -10.55
C ARG A 24 -10.59 -2.52 -9.50
N GLN A 25 -11.53 -1.67 -9.92
CA GLN A 25 -12.62 -1.24 -9.06
C GLN A 25 -13.34 -2.48 -8.54
N ARG A 26 -13.45 -2.61 -7.21
CA ARG A 26 -13.99 -3.83 -6.62
C ARG A 26 -15.49 -3.90 -6.77
N ASP A 27 -15.92 -5.02 -7.30
CA ASP A 27 -17.31 -5.44 -7.35
C ASP A 27 -17.41 -6.95 -7.01
N ALA A 28 -18.63 -7.48 -7.10
CA ALA A 28 -18.88 -8.89 -6.85
C ALA A 28 -18.14 -9.81 -7.85
N SER A 29 -17.88 -9.34 -9.07
CA SER A 29 -17.14 -10.11 -10.09
C SER A 29 -15.66 -10.23 -9.73
N VAL A 30 -15.04 -9.14 -9.26
CA VAL A 30 -13.64 -9.14 -8.79
C VAL A 30 -13.48 -10.07 -7.60
N SER A 31 -14.39 -10.02 -6.63
CA SER A 31 -14.33 -10.89 -5.44
C SER A 31 -14.51 -12.37 -5.81
N GLY A 32 -15.44 -12.69 -6.73
CA GLY A 32 -15.61 -14.05 -7.25
C GLY A 32 -14.37 -14.57 -7.98
N ALA A 33 -13.74 -13.74 -8.82
CA ALA A 33 -12.52 -14.08 -9.53
C ALA A 33 -11.34 -14.31 -8.56
N LEU A 34 -11.18 -13.47 -7.52
CA LEU A 34 -10.16 -13.66 -6.49
C LEU A 34 -10.33 -14.98 -5.72
N ILE A 35 -11.57 -15.38 -5.42
CA ILE A 35 -11.85 -16.69 -4.79
C ILE A 35 -11.38 -17.84 -5.71
N GLU A 36 -11.70 -17.76 -7.00
CA GLU A 36 -11.31 -18.78 -7.97
C GLU A 36 -9.79 -18.89 -8.11
N LEU A 37 -9.10 -17.75 -8.32
CA LEU A 37 -7.65 -17.72 -8.45
C LEU A 37 -6.94 -18.17 -7.18
N LYS A 38 -7.46 -17.80 -6.00
CA LYS A 38 -6.96 -18.32 -4.72
C LYS A 38 -7.04 -19.85 -4.66
N ALA A 39 -8.19 -20.43 -5.02
CA ALA A 39 -8.35 -21.89 -5.02
C ALA A 39 -7.38 -22.58 -6.01
N GLN A 40 -7.14 -21.98 -7.18
CA GLN A 40 -6.15 -22.48 -8.13
C GLN A 40 -4.73 -22.44 -7.55
N LEU A 41 -4.33 -21.32 -6.93
CA LEU A 41 -3.03 -21.19 -6.28
C LEU A 41 -2.87 -22.16 -5.11
N GLU A 42 -3.91 -22.41 -4.31
CA GLU A 42 -3.89 -23.40 -3.23
C GLU A 42 -3.66 -24.81 -3.79
N ALA A 43 -4.36 -25.17 -4.86
CA ALA A 43 -4.19 -26.45 -5.53
C ALA A 43 -2.77 -26.62 -6.09
N ILE A 44 -2.18 -25.55 -6.61
CA ILE A 44 -0.79 -25.55 -7.10
C ILE A 44 0.19 -25.67 -5.92
N TYR A 45 -0.02 -24.90 -4.86
CA TYR A 45 0.84 -24.90 -3.67
C TYR A 45 0.91 -26.29 -3.01
N GLN A 46 -0.23 -26.99 -2.91
CA GLN A 46 -0.30 -28.35 -2.36
C GLN A 46 0.49 -29.39 -3.17
N ARG A 47 0.72 -29.15 -4.46
CA ARG A 47 1.52 -30.04 -5.32
C ARG A 47 3.03 -29.87 -5.13
N LYS A 48 3.47 -29.03 -4.18
CA LYS A 48 4.88 -28.77 -3.83
C LYS A 48 5.73 -28.39 -5.04
N MET A 49 5.24 -27.45 -5.83
CA MET A 49 5.85 -26.98 -7.07
C MET A 49 7.06 -26.05 -6.86
N LYS A 50 7.77 -25.75 -7.96
CA LYS A 50 9.10 -25.10 -7.98
C LYS A 50 9.14 -23.67 -7.47
N ASP A 51 8.09 -22.87 -7.64
CA ASP A 51 8.10 -21.45 -7.24
C ASP A 51 7.16 -21.20 -6.05
N VAL A 52 7.66 -21.58 -4.87
CA VAL A 52 6.98 -21.37 -3.59
C VAL A 52 6.74 -19.89 -3.29
N VAL A 53 7.62 -19.01 -3.78
CA VAL A 53 7.59 -17.57 -3.49
C VAL A 53 6.44 -16.91 -4.27
N ALA A 54 6.36 -17.13 -5.58
CA ALA A 54 5.28 -16.60 -6.40
C ALA A 54 3.91 -17.11 -5.92
N CYS A 55 3.81 -18.39 -5.55
CA CYS A 55 2.58 -18.94 -4.98
C CYS A 55 2.18 -18.25 -3.67
N GLN A 56 3.11 -18.06 -2.75
CA GLN A 56 2.82 -17.41 -1.47
C GLN A 56 2.47 -15.93 -1.64
N MET A 57 3.14 -15.24 -2.56
CA MET A 57 2.78 -13.86 -2.91
C MET A 57 1.36 -13.79 -3.51
N GLY A 58 1.04 -14.65 -4.47
CA GLY A 58 -0.29 -14.69 -5.08
C GLY A 58 -1.40 -15.01 -4.08
N LEU A 59 -1.18 -16.02 -3.22
CA LEU A 59 -2.14 -16.37 -2.17
C LEU A 59 -2.28 -15.23 -1.15
N GLY A 60 -1.18 -14.60 -0.78
CA GLY A 60 -1.18 -13.48 0.16
C GLY A 60 -1.97 -12.28 -0.39
N LEU A 61 -1.72 -11.91 -1.64
CA LEU A 61 -2.44 -10.84 -2.33
C LEU A 61 -3.92 -11.17 -2.54
N ALA A 62 -4.26 -12.42 -2.85
CA ALA A 62 -5.65 -12.84 -2.95
C ALA A 62 -6.37 -12.76 -1.60
N ASN A 63 -5.73 -13.19 -0.51
CA ASN A 63 -6.28 -13.03 0.85
C ASN A 63 -6.44 -11.56 1.24
N LEU A 64 -5.50 -10.69 0.87
CA LEU A 64 -5.63 -9.24 1.03
C LEU A 64 -6.88 -8.71 0.33
N GLY A 65 -7.05 -9.04 -0.95
CA GLY A 65 -8.22 -8.63 -1.73
C GLY A 65 -9.55 -9.16 -1.18
N LEU A 66 -9.52 -10.28 -0.45
CA LEU A 66 -10.68 -10.87 0.21
C LEU A 66 -10.88 -10.40 1.67
N GLY A 67 -9.94 -9.62 2.21
CA GLY A 67 -10.00 -9.06 3.56
C GLY A 67 -9.47 -9.98 4.68
N ASP A 68 -8.81 -11.10 4.34
CA ASP A 68 -8.12 -11.95 5.33
C ASP A 68 -6.69 -11.44 5.54
N HIS A 69 -6.56 -10.36 6.30
CA HIS A 69 -5.29 -9.68 6.53
C HIS A 69 -4.28 -10.51 7.32
N ALA A 70 -4.76 -11.35 8.24
CA ALA A 70 -3.89 -12.17 9.06
C ALA A 70 -3.17 -13.21 8.20
N GLU A 71 -3.91 -13.91 7.34
CA GLU A 71 -3.32 -14.89 6.43
C GLU A 71 -2.52 -14.22 5.30
N ALA A 72 -2.99 -13.08 4.79
CA ALA A 72 -2.25 -12.28 3.81
C ALA A 72 -0.87 -11.87 4.36
N PHE A 73 -0.82 -11.29 5.56
CA PHE A 73 0.43 -10.92 6.21
C PHE A 73 1.35 -12.12 6.39
N ARG A 74 0.83 -13.25 6.90
CA ARG A 74 1.62 -14.46 7.14
C ARG A 74 2.28 -14.96 5.86
N LEU A 75 1.54 -15.03 4.76
CA LEU A 75 2.01 -15.53 3.47
C LEU A 75 3.04 -14.59 2.83
N ILE A 76 2.74 -13.28 2.79
CA ILE A 76 3.61 -12.26 2.20
C ILE A 76 4.90 -12.12 3.00
N ALA A 77 4.81 -12.06 4.33
CA ALA A 77 6.00 -12.01 5.19
C ALA A 77 6.86 -13.27 5.02
N ASN A 78 6.27 -14.44 4.79
CA ASN A 78 7.03 -15.66 4.52
C ASN A 78 7.70 -15.63 3.14
N ALA A 79 7.01 -15.17 2.09
CA ALA A 79 7.59 -14.99 0.77
C ALA A 79 8.77 -14.02 0.79
N GLN A 80 8.64 -12.90 1.51
CA GLN A 80 9.73 -11.96 1.73
C GLN A 80 10.94 -12.64 2.39
N LYS A 81 10.72 -13.39 3.47
CA LYS A 81 11.81 -14.09 4.18
C LYS A 81 12.58 -15.05 3.28
N ILE A 82 11.90 -15.71 2.35
CA ILE A 82 12.52 -16.65 1.39
C ILE A 82 13.30 -15.88 0.31
N ALA A 83 12.75 -14.78 -0.19
CA ALA A 83 13.28 -14.03 -1.32
C ALA A 83 13.41 -12.52 -1.01
N PRO A 84 14.27 -12.11 -0.05
CA PRO A 84 14.31 -10.73 0.43
C PRO A 84 14.97 -9.75 -0.54
N GLY A 85 15.60 -10.25 -1.60
CA GLY A 85 16.29 -9.46 -2.64
C GLY A 85 15.55 -9.42 -3.98
N VAL A 86 14.31 -9.90 -4.03
CA VAL A 86 13.51 -9.92 -5.26
C VAL A 86 12.59 -8.70 -5.26
N ASP A 87 12.73 -7.88 -6.29
CA ASP A 87 12.02 -6.61 -6.54
C ASP A 87 10.49 -6.72 -6.36
N TYR A 88 9.83 -7.60 -7.09
CA TYR A 88 8.37 -7.74 -7.05
C TYR A 88 7.89 -8.26 -5.69
N VAL A 89 8.70 -9.05 -4.99
CA VAL A 89 8.36 -9.55 -3.64
C VAL A 89 8.40 -8.40 -2.65
N VAL A 90 9.47 -7.60 -2.68
CA VAL A 90 9.64 -6.44 -1.79
C VAL A 90 8.58 -5.38 -2.09
N GLY A 91 8.42 -4.97 -3.35
CA GLY A 91 7.46 -3.93 -3.73
C GLY A 91 6.03 -4.29 -3.35
N ASN A 92 5.57 -5.49 -3.70
CA ASN A 92 4.20 -5.92 -3.36
C ASN A 92 4.02 -6.15 -1.85
N ALA A 93 5.06 -6.60 -1.13
CA ALA A 93 4.98 -6.73 0.33
C ALA A 93 4.79 -5.37 1.02
N ILE A 94 5.54 -4.34 0.59
CA ILE A 94 5.39 -2.98 1.13
C ILE A 94 3.96 -2.49 0.92
N VAL A 95 3.45 -2.56 -0.31
CA VAL A 95 2.10 -2.09 -0.65
C VAL A 95 1.03 -2.85 0.14
N ALA A 96 1.17 -4.18 0.26
CA ALA A 96 0.24 -5.00 1.02
C ALA A 96 0.24 -4.63 2.52
N PHE A 97 1.42 -4.44 3.12
CA PHE A 97 1.53 -4.05 4.54
C PHE A 97 0.93 -2.68 4.80
N VAL A 98 1.10 -1.72 3.89
CA VAL A 98 0.43 -0.41 3.95
C VAL A 98 -1.09 -0.60 3.95
N ASN A 99 -1.65 -1.32 2.98
CA ASN A 99 -3.10 -1.44 2.84
C ASN A 99 -3.78 -2.16 4.01
N MET A 100 -3.07 -3.08 4.66
CA MET A 100 -3.55 -3.75 5.87
C MET A 100 -3.35 -2.92 7.16
N GLY A 101 -2.64 -1.79 7.07
CA GLY A 101 -2.30 -0.94 8.21
C GLY A 101 -1.24 -1.56 9.14
N TYR A 102 -0.31 -2.35 8.61
CA TYR A 102 0.89 -2.82 9.30
C TYR A 102 2.04 -1.82 9.07
N PHE A 103 1.89 -0.60 9.61
CA PHE A 103 2.79 0.52 9.32
C PHE A 103 4.24 0.31 9.74
N GLU A 104 4.49 -0.30 10.90
CA GLU A 104 5.86 -0.59 11.36
C GLU A 104 6.60 -1.53 10.40
N ASP A 105 5.94 -2.61 9.96
CA ASP A 105 6.51 -3.56 9.00
C ASP A 105 6.73 -2.92 7.63
N ALA A 106 5.76 -2.12 7.15
CA ALA A 106 5.86 -1.39 5.91
C ALA A 106 7.02 -0.38 5.91
N LEU A 107 7.12 0.43 6.97
CA LEU A 107 8.16 1.46 7.13
C LEU A 107 9.55 0.83 7.21
N LYS A 108 9.71 -0.24 7.99
CA LYS A 108 10.98 -0.97 8.08
C LYS A 108 11.42 -1.51 6.72
N LEU A 109 10.49 -2.09 5.97
CA LEU A 109 10.78 -2.64 4.65
C LEU A 109 11.10 -1.52 3.64
N ALA A 110 10.36 -0.40 3.68
CA ALA A 110 10.59 0.78 2.85
C ALA A 110 11.98 1.41 3.11
N ASN A 111 12.35 1.62 4.37
CA ASN A 111 13.67 2.16 4.76
C ASN A 111 14.82 1.27 4.28
N THR A 112 14.60 -0.05 4.26
CA THR A 112 15.59 -0.99 3.69
C THR A 112 15.59 -0.92 2.15
N ALA A 113 14.41 -0.78 1.55
CA ALA A 113 14.21 -0.81 0.12
C ALA A 113 14.82 0.40 -0.61
N VAL A 114 14.66 1.61 -0.05
CA VAL A 114 15.22 2.85 -0.64
C VAL A 114 16.75 2.83 -0.76
N VAL A 115 17.43 2.02 0.06
CA VAL A 115 18.89 1.84 0.01
C VAL A 115 19.29 0.69 -0.90
N ARG A 116 18.56 -0.44 -0.86
CA ARG A 116 18.97 -1.67 -1.55
C ARG A 116 18.57 -1.75 -3.02
N PHE A 117 17.49 -1.07 -3.40
CA PHE A 117 16.91 -1.14 -4.74
C PHE A 117 16.99 0.22 -5.43
N GLU A 118 18.11 0.92 -5.27
CA GLU A 118 18.35 2.19 -5.95
C GLU A 118 18.20 2.00 -7.47
N GLY A 119 17.30 2.77 -8.09
CA GLY A 119 16.99 2.68 -9.52
C GLY A 119 15.86 1.75 -9.91
N ASP A 120 15.38 0.90 -9.00
CA ASP A 120 14.19 0.11 -9.24
C ASP A 120 12.95 0.98 -9.00
N GLN A 121 12.31 1.44 -10.08
CA GLN A 121 11.16 2.32 -9.98
C GLN A 121 9.96 1.68 -9.27
N LEU A 122 9.79 0.36 -9.38
CA LEU A 122 8.69 -0.36 -8.76
C LEU A 122 8.86 -0.34 -7.24
N VAL A 123 10.04 -0.76 -6.77
CA VAL A 123 10.34 -0.83 -5.35
C VAL A 123 10.39 0.56 -4.73
N LEU A 124 10.98 1.54 -5.42
CA LEU A 124 11.03 2.92 -4.93
C LEU A 124 9.65 3.57 -4.83
N ARG A 125 8.74 3.30 -5.78
CA ARG A 125 7.34 3.77 -5.69
C ARG A 125 6.61 3.16 -4.49
N ALA A 126 6.78 1.86 -4.27
CA ALA A 126 6.20 1.19 -3.12
C ALA A 126 6.76 1.74 -1.79
N ALA A 127 8.07 1.97 -1.73
CA ALA A 127 8.71 2.56 -0.56
C ALA A 127 8.22 4.00 -0.30
N THR A 128 8.10 4.83 -1.34
CA THR A 128 7.51 6.18 -1.23
C THR A 128 6.08 6.11 -0.70
N LEU A 129 5.24 5.21 -1.22
CA LEU A 129 3.87 5.02 -0.71
C LEU A 129 3.84 4.71 0.78
N ALA A 130 4.72 3.82 1.24
CA ALA A 130 4.80 3.49 2.66
C ALA A 130 5.21 4.69 3.50
N LEU A 131 6.26 5.42 3.09
CA LEU A 131 6.70 6.63 3.78
C LEU A 131 5.61 7.71 3.83
N GLU A 132 4.84 7.88 2.75
CA GLU A 132 3.69 8.78 2.72
C GLU A 132 2.57 8.31 3.66
N SER A 133 2.25 7.02 3.66
CA SER A 133 1.17 6.44 4.47
C SER A 133 1.50 6.39 5.96
N THR A 134 2.79 6.30 6.29
CA THR A 134 3.31 6.47 7.66
C THR A 134 3.66 7.91 7.98
N LEU A 135 3.33 8.88 7.10
CA LEU A 135 3.46 10.31 7.32
C LEU A 135 4.91 10.79 7.58
N HIS A 136 5.89 10.03 7.12
CA HIS A 136 7.31 10.36 7.12
C HIS A 136 7.64 11.23 5.88
N PHE A 137 7.15 12.47 5.90
CA PHE A 137 7.13 13.33 4.72
C PHE A 137 8.52 13.72 4.20
N GLU A 138 9.51 13.87 5.09
CA GLU A 138 10.88 14.21 4.69
C GLU A 138 11.52 13.06 3.91
N GLU A 139 11.43 11.85 4.44
CA GLU A 139 11.93 10.64 3.82
C GLU A 139 11.17 10.34 2.52
N ALA A 140 9.85 10.52 2.51
CA ALA A 140 9.03 10.38 1.31
C ALA A 140 9.46 11.36 0.20
N SER A 141 9.69 12.63 0.56
CA SER A 141 10.20 13.66 -0.36
C SER A 141 11.56 13.25 -0.94
N GLN A 142 12.48 12.77 -0.10
CA GLN A 142 13.79 12.32 -0.53
C GLN A 142 13.72 11.07 -1.43
N SER A 143 12.77 10.17 -1.18
CA SER A 143 12.50 9.01 -2.03
C SER A 143 12.01 9.43 -3.42
N ILE A 144 11.18 10.49 -3.52
CA ILE A 144 10.77 11.05 -4.81
C ILE A 144 11.94 11.70 -5.56
N ASP A 145 12.83 12.41 -4.86
CA ASP A 145 14.05 12.93 -5.48
C ASP A 145 14.89 11.79 -6.11
N ASN A 146 14.92 10.62 -5.46
CA ASN A 146 15.57 9.44 -6.03
C ASN A 146 14.82 8.91 -7.26
N LEU A 147 13.49 8.80 -7.24
CA LEU A 147 12.69 8.41 -8.40
C LEU A 147 12.93 9.34 -9.61
N LEU A 148 13.00 10.65 -9.38
CA LEU A 148 13.21 11.66 -10.43
C LEU A 148 14.57 11.52 -11.13
N LYS A 149 15.59 10.94 -10.48
CA LYS A 149 16.91 10.68 -11.10
C LYS A 149 16.84 9.64 -12.22
N PHE A 150 15.86 8.74 -12.19
CA PHE A 150 15.72 7.63 -13.14
C PHE A 150 14.82 7.95 -14.33
N ALA A 151 14.71 9.25 -14.67
CA ALA A 151 14.05 9.77 -15.87
C ALA A 151 12.65 9.18 -16.09
N PRO A 152 11.68 9.43 -15.19
CA PRO A 152 10.29 9.11 -15.44
C PRO A 152 9.80 9.83 -16.70
N ASP A 153 8.74 9.33 -17.34
CA ASP A 153 8.11 10.06 -18.44
C ASP A 153 7.64 11.46 -17.98
N ALA A 154 7.41 12.38 -18.92
CA ALA A 154 7.11 13.77 -18.61
C ALA A 154 5.86 13.95 -17.71
N ASN A 155 4.84 13.10 -17.86
CA ASN A 155 3.61 13.18 -17.07
C ASN A 155 3.86 12.70 -15.62
N MET A 156 4.58 11.59 -15.49
CA MET A 156 5.01 11.07 -14.20
C MET A 156 5.97 12.05 -13.51
N GLN A 157 6.88 12.66 -14.25
CA GLN A 157 7.82 13.66 -13.73
C GLN A 157 7.09 14.88 -13.13
N ALA A 158 6.15 15.48 -13.86
CA ALA A 158 5.39 16.63 -13.37
C ALA A 158 4.60 16.30 -12.09
N SER A 159 3.98 15.12 -12.05
CA SER A 159 3.24 14.63 -10.88
C SER A 159 4.15 14.41 -9.67
N LEU A 160 5.31 13.80 -9.89
CA LEU A 160 6.32 13.57 -8.84
C LEU A 160 6.90 14.89 -8.31
N VAL A 161 7.20 15.86 -9.17
CA VAL A 161 7.70 17.18 -8.72
C VAL A 161 6.66 17.90 -7.87
N ALA A 162 5.38 17.91 -8.27
CA ALA A 162 4.32 18.51 -7.46
C ALA A 162 4.15 17.79 -6.12
N ARG A 163 4.23 16.45 -6.13
CA ARG A 163 4.12 15.63 -4.92
C ARG A 163 5.30 15.85 -3.97
N GLN A 164 6.52 15.89 -4.50
CA GLN A 164 7.74 16.19 -3.75
C GLN A 164 7.67 17.55 -3.07
N ALA A 165 7.24 18.59 -3.79
CA ALA A 165 7.12 19.94 -3.23
C ALA A 165 6.11 20.00 -2.08
N LEU A 166 4.97 19.31 -2.21
CA LEU A 166 3.98 19.20 -1.13
C LEU A 166 4.57 18.50 0.11
N LEU A 167 5.23 17.35 -0.07
CA LEU A 167 5.81 16.59 1.04
C LEU A 167 6.92 17.37 1.75
N ALA A 168 7.79 18.07 1.00
CA ALA A 168 8.82 18.92 1.57
C ALA A 168 8.22 20.07 2.42
N GLN A 169 7.11 20.68 1.96
CA GLN A 169 6.40 21.71 2.72
C GLN A 169 5.77 21.15 3.99
N LEU A 170 5.13 19.97 3.92
CA LEU A 170 4.54 19.30 5.08
C LEU A 170 5.62 18.90 6.09
N ALA A 171 6.79 18.43 5.64
CA ALA A 171 7.91 18.12 6.52
C ALA A 171 8.45 19.37 7.24
N ALA A 172 8.64 20.48 6.51
CA ALA A 172 9.08 21.73 7.10
C ALA A 172 8.07 22.29 8.12
N ARG A 173 6.77 22.20 7.79
CA ARG A 173 5.69 22.60 8.69
C ARG A 173 5.61 21.70 9.91
N GLY A 174 5.66 20.38 9.75
CA GLY A 174 5.68 19.42 10.85
C GLY A 174 6.79 19.74 11.84
N LYS A 175 8.02 19.97 11.36
CA LYS A 175 9.15 20.38 12.21
C LYS A 175 8.90 21.68 12.96
N HIS A 176 8.29 22.68 12.31
CA HIS A 176 7.93 23.95 12.94
C HIS A 176 6.85 23.79 14.02
N ASP A 177 5.84 22.97 13.74
CA ASP A 177 4.69 22.73 14.61
C ASP A 177 4.99 21.65 15.68
N GLY A 178 6.19 21.06 15.67
CA GLY A 178 6.64 20.08 16.68
C GLY A 178 6.22 18.63 16.41
N PHE A 179 5.84 18.31 15.17
CA PHE A 179 5.49 16.96 14.72
C PHE A 179 6.59 16.34 13.87
N ASP A 180 6.90 15.08 14.17
CA ASP A 180 7.76 14.20 13.39
C ASP A 180 6.97 13.03 12.77
N GLY A 181 7.63 12.24 11.93
CA GLY A 181 7.01 11.09 11.27
C GLY A 181 6.43 10.07 12.27
N ASP A 182 7.13 9.81 13.37
CA ASP A 182 6.69 8.84 14.39
C ASP A 182 5.42 9.28 15.11
N SER A 183 5.36 10.55 15.53
CA SER A 183 4.17 11.10 16.21
C SER A 183 2.95 11.19 15.27
N LEU A 184 3.16 11.47 13.98
CA LEU A 184 2.09 11.44 12.99
C LEU A 184 1.65 10.00 12.70
N MET A 185 2.60 9.06 12.55
CA MET A 185 2.32 7.64 12.35
C MET A 185 1.50 7.06 13.52
N ALA A 186 1.78 7.46 14.76
CA ALA A 186 0.99 7.02 15.92
C ALA A 186 -0.50 7.39 15.79
N ARG A 187 -0.82 8.56 15.21
CA ARG A 187 -2.19 8.97 14.91
C ARG A 187 -2.81 8.13 13.80
N ALA A 188 -2.06 7.88 12.73
CA ALA A 188 -2.49 6.97 11.67
C ALA A 188 -2.78 5.57 12.20
N GLN A 189 -1.92 5.04 13.07
CA GLN A 189 -2.12 3.75 13.71
C GLN A 189 -3.36 3.76 14.62
N CYS A 190 -3.60 4.85 15.36
CA CYS A 190 -4.82 5.00 16.16
C CYS A 190 -6.09 4.90 15.30
N ALA A 191 -6.12 5.59 14.14
CA ALA A 191 -7.23 5.51 13.21
C ALA A 191 -7.42 4.09 12.63
N VAL A 192 -6.33 3.43 12.23
CA VAL A 192 -6.34 2.04 11.76
C VAL A 192 -6.89 1.07 12.82
N GLU A 193 -6.38 1.15 14.06
CA GLU A 193 -6.81 0.27 15.14
C GLU A 193 -8.26 0.52 15.55
N CYS A 194 -8.74 1.76 15.46
CA CYS A 194 -10.15 2.09 15.65
C CYS A 194 -11.06 1.36 14.64
N LEU A 195 -10.69 1.36 13.36
CA LEU A 195 -11.42 0.63 12.32
C LEU A 195 -11.37 -0.89 12.53
N LYS A 196 -10.20 -1.44 12.88
CA LYS A 196 -10.05 -2.87 13.16
C LYS A 196 -10.92 -3.31 14.35
N ARG A 197 -10.97 -2.53 15.44
CA ARG A 197 -11.84 -2.79 16.60
C ARG A 197 -13.32 -2.75 16.24
N SER A 198 -13.69 -1.96 15.24
CA SER A 198 -15.04 -1.89 14.68
C SER A 198 -15.35 -3.05 13.73
N GLY A 199 -14.44 -4.04 13.61
CA GLY A 199 -14.60 -5.20 12.72
C GLY A 199 -14.44 -4.88 11.24
N LYS A 200 -13.87 -3.71 10.90
CA LYS A 200 -13.69 -3.28 9.52
C LYS A 200 -12.31 -3.65 9.00
N GLN A 201 -12.30 -4.20 7.78
CA GLN A 201 -11.07 -4.44 7.03
C GLN A 201 -10.79 -3.24 6.14
N ILE A 202 -9.54 -2.79 6.16
CA ILE A 202 -9.02 -1.70 5.35
C ILE A 202 -8.47 -2.28 4.05
N PHE A 203 -8.93 -1.77 2.92
CA PHE A 203 -8.51 -2.25 1.60
C PHE A 203 -7.49 -1.33 0.94
N SER A 204 -7.51 -0.04 1.26
CA SER A 204 -6.48 0.90 0.83
C SER A 204 -6.24 1.98 1.87
N ILE A 205 -5.00 2.48 1.90
CA ILE A 205 -4.60 3.67 2.64
C ILE A 205 -3.90 4.60 1.66
N ASP A 206 -4.45 5.80 1.47
CA ASP A 206 -4.00 6.74 0.45
C ASP A 206 -3.83 8.14 1.04
N LEU A 207 -2.70 8.79 0.76
CA LEU A 207 -2.46 10.17 1.20
C LEU A 207 -2.86 11.16 0.11
N ARG A 208 -3.90 11.97 0.34
CA ARG A 208 -4.41 12.97 -0.61
C ARG A 208 -4.11 14.40 -0.17
N GLY A 209 -3.73 15.26 -1.11
CA GLY A 209 -3.67 16.70 -0.86
C GLY A 209 -5.08 17.27 -0.74
N VAL A 210 -5.36 18.03 0.32
CA VAL A 210 -6.67 18.68 0.55
C VAL A 210 -6.56 20.18 0.30
N HIS A 211 -5.54 20.81 0.88
CA HIS A 211 -5.21 22.22 0.71
C HIS A 211 -3.69 22.40 0.56
N VAL A 212 -3.26 23.64 0.26
CA VAL A 212 -1.86 23.98 -0.05
C VAL A 212 -0.85 23.45 0.98
N ASN A 213 -1.25 23.29 2.26
CA ASN A 213 -0.36 22.82 3.34
C ASN A 213 -0.98 21.70 4.22
N SER A 214 -1.91 20.92 3.68
CA SER A 214 -2.55 19.85 4.46
C SER A 214 -2.91 18.65 3.60
N VAL A 215 -2.94 17.50 4.24
CA VAL A 215 -3.26 16.22 3.61
C VAL A 215 -4.36 15.49 4.37
N ALA A 216 -5.04 14.60 3.68
CA ALA A 216 -5.94 13.60 4.25
C ALA A 216 -5.33 12.22 4.05
N LEU A 217 -5.20 11.45 5.13
CA LEU A 217 -5.02 10.01 5.04
C LEU A 217 -6.40 9.37 4.87
N GLU A 218 -6.69 8.89 3.67
CA GLU A 218 -7.95 8.21 3.35
C GLU A 218 -7.81 6.71 3.62
N LEU A 219 -8.69 6.19 4.47
CA LEU A 219 -8.81 4.78 4.86
C LEU A 219 -10.04 4.20 4.18
N SER A 220 -9.84 3.37 3.16
CA SER A 220 -10.95 2.78 2.41
C SER A 220 -11.35 1.43 2.99
N ILE A 221 -12.64 1.26 3.28
CA ILE A 221 -13.20 0.05 3.91
C ILE A 221 -14.42 -0.46 3.16
N ASP A 222 -14.74 -1.75 3.32
CA ASP A 222 -15.99 -2.33 2.80
C ASP A 222 -17.17 -2.01 3.74
N ALA A 223 -17.66 -0.78 3.61
CA ALA A 223 -18.78 -0.23 4.37
C ALA A 223 -19.60 0.72 3.50
N SER A 224 -20.87 0.92 3.83
CA SER A 224 -21.71 1.90 3.14
C SER A 224 -21.21 3.33 3.39
N PRO A 225 -21.51 4.32 2.52
CA PRO A 225 -21.15 5.72 2.77
C PRO A 225 -21.71 6.26 4.10
N GLN A 226 -22.89 5.82 4.52
CA GLN A 226 -23.49 6.20 5.79
C GLN A 226 -22.69 5.63 6.97
N GLU A 227 -22.35 4.34 6.92
CA GLU A 227 -21.52 3.71 7.94
C GLU A 227 -20.11 4.31 7.98
N CYS A 228 -19.54 4.69 6.83
CA CYS A 228 -18.27 5.42 6.79
C CYS A 228 -18.39 6.79 7.48
N ALA A 229 -19.51 7.51 7.30
CA ALA A 229 -19.72 8.78 7.99
C ALA A 229 -19.76 8.60 9.51
N GLU A 230 -20.44 7.57 10.01
CA GLU A 230 -20.45 7.21 11.43
C GLU A 230 -19.03 6.88 11.93
N LEU A 231 -18.27 6.06 11.19
CA LEU A 231 -16.90 5.70 11.55
C LEU A 231 -15.92 6.87 11.48
N ASN A 232 -16.15 7.87 10.63
CA ASN A 232 -15.37 9.11 10.66
C ASN A 232 -15.49 9.81 12.03
N TYR A 233 -16.69 9.84 12.63
CA TYR A 233 -16.85 10.40 13.97
C TYR A 233 -16.12 9.58 15.02
N VAL A 234 -16.22 8.24 14.97
CA VAL A 234 -15.52 7.36 15.92
C VAL A 234 -14.00 7.51 15.83
N VAL A 235 -13.46 7.62 14.60
CA VAL A 235 -12.03 7.88 14.40
C VAL A 235 -11.63 9.26 14.95
N ALA A 236 -12.44 10.29 14.70
CA ALA A 236 -12.17 11.64 15.22
C ALA A 236 -12.18 11.68 16.76
N GLU A 237 -13.15 11.02 17.40
CA GLU A 237 -13.20 10.89 18.86
C GLU A 237 -11.99 10.14 19.40
N ALA A 238 -11.62 9.01 18.79
CA ALA A 238 -10.44 8.26 19.22
C ALA A 238 -9.15 9.08 19.09
N LEU A 239 -9.01 9.89 18.04
CA LEU A 239 -7.86 10.79 17.88
C LEU A 239 -7.87 11.90 18.95
N PHE A 240 -9.02 12.49 19.23
CA PHE A 240 -9.14 13.50 20.27
C PHE A 240 -8.81 12.96 21.67
N ASP A 241 -9.27 11.75 21.99
CA ASP A 241 -9.04 11.12 23.30
C ASP A 241 -7.58 10.69 23.52
N ASN A 242 -6.85 10.36 22.45
CA ASN A 242 -5.47 9.85 22.54
C ASN A 242 -4.40 10.92 22.29
N PHE A 243 -4.76 12.10 21.75
CA PHE A 243 -3.81 13.14 21.39
C PHE A 243 -4.36 14.52 21.78
N GLU A 244 -3.75 15.15 22.81
CA GLU A 244 -4.18 16.44 23.36
C GLU A 244 -3.97 17.64 22.41
N ASP A 245 -3.06 17.49 21.43
CA ASP A 245 -2.70 18.59 20.53
C ASP A 245 -3.56 18.61 19.26
N ALA A 246 -4.49 19.57 19.23
CA ALA A 246 -5.37 19.81 18.10
C ALA A 246 -4.66 20.36 16.85
N THR A 247 -3.45 20.94 16.96
CA THR A 247 -2.79 21.57 15.80
C THR A 247 -2.31 20.58 14.74
N ALA A 248 -2.13 19.30 15.13
CA ALA A 248 -1.82 18.21 14.19
C ALA A 248 -2.91 18.03 13.12
N VAL A 249 -4.17 18.33 13.43
CA VAL A 249 -5.29 18.18 12.47
C VAL A 249 -5.22 19.20 11.33
N ASP A 250 -4.50 20.31 11.53
CA ASP A 250 -4.27 21.31 10.48
C ASP A 250 -3.20 20.85 9.47
N LEU A 251 -2.42 19.81 9.80
CA LEU A 251 -1.43 19.19 8.93
C LEU A 251 -1.97 17.92 8.28
N VAL A 252 -2.53 17.01 9.08
CA VAL A 252 -3.05 15.72 8.63
C VAL A 252 -4.45 15.49 9.17
N THR A 253 -5.39 15.30 8.26
CA THR A 253 -6.75 14.84 8.56
C THR A 253 -6.88 13.35 8.24
N PHE A 254 -7.83 12.68 8.87
CA PHE A 254 -8.13 11.27 8.61
C PHE A 254 -9.54 11.18 8.05
N SER A 255 -9.73 10.41 6.99
CA SER A 255 -11.06 10.18 6.46
C SER A 255 -11.31 8.72 6.13
N VAL A 256 -12.47 8.23 6.53
CA VAL A 256 -12.94 6.88 6.24
C VAL A 256 -13.83 6.96 5.01
N ARG A 257 -13.55 6.13 4.00
CA ARG A 257 -14.28 6.12 2.74
C ARG A 257 -14.79 4.72 2.42
N SER A 258 -15.92 4.68 1.72
CA SER A 258 -16.39 3.43 1.15
C SER A 258 -15.46 3.01 0.03
N PHE A 259 -15.00 1.77 0.09
CA PHE A 259 -14.24 1.15 -0.99
C PHE A 259 -15.12 0.84 -2.20
N VAL A 260 -16.46 0.74 -2.01
CA VAL A 260 -17.42 0.53 -3.09
C VAL A 260 -17.52 1.81 -3.92
N GLY A 261 -17.03 1.78 -5.17
CA GLY A 261 -17.03 2.97 -6.04
C GLY A 261 -15.72 3.77 -6.06
N ALA A 262 -14.76 3.44 -5.18
CA ALA A 262 -13.45 4.08 -5.19
C ALA A 262 -12.61 3.56 -6.38
N SER A 263 -11.89 4.48 -7.02
CA SER A 263 -10.88 4.09 -8.02
C SER A 263 -9.81 3.25 -7.31
N PRO A 264 -9.45 2.09 -7.87
CA PRO A 264 -8.65 1.08 -7.20
C PRO A 264 -7.19 1.48 -6.97
N LEU A 265 -6.57 0.70 -6.10
CA LEU A 265 -5.16 0.67 -5.70
C LEU A 265 -4.21 0.91 -6.88
N SER A 266 -3.81 2.16 -7.12
CA SER A 266 -2.90 2.53 -8.23
C SER A 266 -1.43 2.13 -7.98
N THR A 267 -1.20 1.36 -6.91
CA THR A 267 0.10 1.13 -6.31
C THR A 267 0.56 -0.32 -6.35
N PHE A 268 -0.28 -1.28 -6.71
CA PHE A 268 0.21 -2.63 -7.02
C PHE A 268 0.91 -2.62 -8.38
N ALA A 269 2.05 -3.29 -8.44
CA ALA A 269 2.92 -3.24 -9.59
C ALA A 269 2.46 -4.21 -10.67
N ASP A 270 2.24 -3.72 -11.89
CA ASP A 270 2.12 -4.55 -13.08
C ASP A 270 3.42 -5.36 -13.25
N SER A 271 3.36 -6.64 -12.93
CA SER A 271 4.50 -7.55 -13.03
C SER A 271 4.81 -7.81 -14.49
N ARG A 272 5.90 -7.18 -14.97
CA ARG A 272 6.53 -7.40 -16.29
C ARG A 272 5.67 -6.97 -17.49
N VAL A 273 5.70 -5.67 -17.82
CA VAL A 273 5.81 -5.29 -19.23
C VAL A 273 7.26 -5.51 -19.65
N ILE A 274 7.63 -6.78 -19.84
CA ILE A 274 8.77 -7.16 -20.68
C ILE A 274 8.14 -7.64 -21.99
N ALA A 275 8.07 -6.74 -22.95
CA ALA A 275 8.14 -7.12 -24.36
C ALA A 275 9.61 -7.33 -24.72
#